data_AF-A0A923Q734-F1
#
_entry.id   AF-A0A923Q734-F1
#
_cell.length_a   1.000
_cell.length_b   1.000
_cell.length_c   1.000
_cell.angle_alpha   90.00
_cell.angle_beta   90.00
_cell.angle_gamma   90.00
#
_symmetry.space_group_name_H-M   'P 1'
#
loop_
_entity.id
_entity.type
_entity.pdbx_description
1 polymer ?
#
loop_
_entity_poly.entity_id
_entity_poly.type
_entity_poly.pdbx_seq_one_letter_code
_entity_poly.pdbx_strand_id
1 'polypeptide(L)' 'MDVPSFGDWGFVLAARGAAPVPTLNPSVAAGLRFLDGDVLAAATVFPRDRSADRSVGISTLDRPRILQYEARGWRGY' A
#
# COMPACT_ATOMS: atom_id res chain seq x y z
N MET A 1 3.20 -0.65 -6.90
CA MET A 1 3.93 0.39 -7.65
C MET A 1 5.37 -0.02 -7.75
N ASP A 2 5.94 -0.03 -8.95
CA ASP A 2 7.34 -0.42 -9.11
C ASP A 2 8.28 0.73 -8.73
N VAL A 3 9.12 0.50 -7.73
CA VAL A 3 10.16 1.43 -7.30
C VAL A 3 11.50 0.81 -7.68
N PRO A 4 12.32 1.41 -8.57
CA PRO A 4 13.45 0.72 -9.20
C PRO A 4 14.44 0.03 -8.26
N SER A 5 14.66 0.56 -7.06
CA SER A 5 15.59 -0.01 -6.07
C SER A 5 14.94 -0.99 -5.09
N PHE A 6 13.60 -1.10 -5.08
CA PHE A 6 12.83 -1.85 -4.07
C PHE A 6 11.79 -2.81 -4.67
N GLY A 7 11.56 -2.76 -5.98
CA GLY A 7 10.55 -3.55 -6.68
C GLY A 7 9.13 -3.06 -6.37
N ASP A 8 8.17 -3.98 -6.33
CA ASP A 8 6.76 -3.64 -6.11
C ASP A 8 6.50 -3.25 -4.65
N TRP A 9 6.09 -1.99 -4.47
CA TRP A 9 5.76 -1.39 -3.18
C TRP A 9 4.30 -0.98 -3.10
N GLY A 10 3.74 -1.11 -1.89
CA GLY A 10 2.37 -0.74 -1.55
C GLY A 10 2.31 0.49 -0.64
N PHE A 11 1.23 1.26 -0.77
CA PHE A 11 0.94 2.45 0.05
C PHE A 11 -0.51 2.37 0.55
N VAL A 12 -0.79 3.04 1.67
CA VAL A 12 -2.14 3.11 2.25
C VAL A 12 -2.57 4.56 2.38
N LEU A 13 -3.80 4.85 1.93
CA LEU A 13 -4.47 6.13 2.16
C LEU A 13 -5.66 5.89 3.10
N ALA A 14 -5.71 6.63 4.20
CA ALA A 14 -6.74 6.46 5.23
C ALA A 14 -7.31 7.82 5.65
N ALA A 15 -8.61 7.84 5.93
CA ALA A 15 -9.32 9.00 6.46
C ALA A 15 -10.29 8.55 7.56
N ARG A 16 -10.68 9.49 8.42
CA ARG A 16 -11.75 9.25 9.38
C ARG A 16 -13.11 9.43 8.67
N GLY A 17 -13.98 8.44 8.77
CA GLY A 17 -15.29 8.48 8.13
C GLY A 17 -15.26 7.86 6.73
N ALA A 18 -15.53 8.67 5.70
CA ALA A 18 -15.58 8.19 4.32
C ALA A 18 -14.21 7.74 3.81
N ALA A 19 -14.21 6.73 2.94
CA ALA A 19 -13.00 6.29 2.26
C ALA A 19 -12.40 7.45 1.43
N PRO A 20 -11.10 7.73 1.56
CA PRO A 20 -10.49 8.82 0.80
C PRO A 20 -10.40 8.44 -0.68
N VAL A 21 -10.74 9.39 -1.56
CA VAL A 21 -10.51 9.28 -2.99
C VAL A 21 -9.16 9.94 -3.30
N PRO A 22 -8.19 9.22 -3.88
CA PRO A 22 -6.90 9.81 -4.22
C PRO A 22 -7.06 10.91 -5.29
N THR A 23 -6.47 12.08 -5.06
CA THR A 23 -6.44 13.18 -6.03
C THR A 23 -5.03 13.76 -6.13
N LEU A 24 -4.72 14.35 -7.30
CA LEU A 24 -3.50 15.13 -7.48
C LEU A 24 -3.74 16.59 -7.12
N ASN A 25 -2.85 17.16 -6.32
CA ASN A 25 -2.86 18.59 -6.04
C ASN A 25 -2.33 19.35 -7.28
N PRO A 26 -3.14 20.24 -7.89
CA PRO A 26 -2.73 20.99 -9.08
C PRO A 26 -1.47 21.85 -8.87
N SER A 27 -1.21 22.33 -7.64
CA SER A 27 -0.07 23.20 -7.37
C SER A 27 1.28 22.51 -7.52
N VAL A 28 1.32 21.17 -7.46
CA VAL A 28 2.54 20.38 -7.59
C VAL A 28 2.56 19.50 -8.84
N ALA A 29 1.40 19.30 -9.49
CA ALA A 29 1.25 18.37 -10.61
C ALA A 29 2.24 18.65 -11.75
N ALA A 30 2.51 19.92 -12.08
CA ALA A 30 3.41 20.30 -13.16
C ALA A 30 4.89 19.92 -12.91
N GLY A 31 5.29 19.67 -11.66
CA GLY A 31 6.67 19.32 -11.30
C GLY A 31 6.92 17.82 -11.14
N LEU A 32 5.90 16.98 -11.30
CA LEU A 32 6.01 15.54 -11.10
C LEU A 32 6.64 14.87 -12.33
N ARG A 33 7.57 13.94 -12.09
CA ARG A 33 8.30 13.20 -13.14
C ARG A 33 7.79 11.78 -13.36
N PHE A 34 6.85 11.33 -12.53
CA PHE A 34 6.39 9.95 -12.50
C PHE A 34 4.88 9.87 -12.29
N LEU A 35 4.37 10.54 -11.26
CA LEU A 35 2.96 10.47 -10.91
C LEU A 35 2.15 11.46 -11.75
N ASP A 36 1.18 10.95 -12.51
CA ASP A 36 0.12 11.69 -13.18
C ASP A 36 -1.27 11.12 -12.81
N GLY A 37 -2.33 11.60 -13.46
CA GLY A 37 -3.70 11.18 -13.17
C GLY A 37 -3.96 9.71 -13.48
N ASP A 38 -3.39 9.19 -14.57
CA ASP A 38 -3.58 7.81 -15.02
C ASP A 38 -2.81 6.85 -14.11
N VAL A 39 -1.58 7.20 -13.74
CA VAL A 39 -0.77 6.45 -12.77
C VAL A 39 -1.45 6.45 -11.39
N LEU A 40 -2.02 7.57 -10.95
CA LEU A 40 -2.75 7.64 -9.69
C LEU A 40 -4.00 6.74 -9.70
N ALA A 41 -4.76 6.75 -10.79
CA ALA A 41 -5.91 5.88 -10.96
C ALA A 41 -5.49 4.40 -10.94
N ALA A 42 -4.46 4.03 -11.71
CA ALA A 42 -3.93 2.68 -11.77
C ALA A 42 -3.38 2.18 -10.42
N ALA A 43 -2.80 3.07 -9.60
CA ALA A 43 -2.31 2.74 -8.26
C ALA A 43 -3.41 2.26 -7.29
N THR A 44 -4.69 2.47 -7.63
CA THR A 44 -5.84 1.97 -6.86
C THR A 44 -6.37 0.62 -7.33
N VAL A 45 -5.84 0.08 -8.43
CA VAL A 45 -6.26 -1.19 -9.01
C VAL A 45 -5.31 -2.30 -8.54
N PHE A 46 -5.85 -3.29 -7.83
CA PHE A 46 -5.08 -4.42 -7.32
C PHE A 46 -5.41 -5.70 -8.10
N PRO A 47 -4.40 -6.51 -8.47
CA PRO A 47 -4.63 -7.79 -9.11
C PRO A 47 -5.28 -8.77 -8.13
N ARG A 48 -5.99 -9.78 -8.65
CA ARG A 48 -6.88 -10.65 -7.87
C ARG A 48 -6.17 -11.44 -6.77
N ASP A 49 -4.93 -11.84 -7.01
CA ASP A 49 -4.05 -12.55 -6.09
C ASP A 49 -3.60 -11.69 -4.90
N ARG A 50 -3.69 -10.36 -5.00
CA ARG A 50 -3.40 -9.41 -3.91
C ARG A 50 -4.63 -8.96 -3.14
N SER A 51 -5.75 -9.66 -3.30
CA SER A 51 -6.95 -9.42 -2.50
C SER A 51 -6.62 -9.53 -1.02
N ALA A 52 -7.16 -8.62 -0.20
CA ALA A 52 -6.91 -8.63 1.24
C ALA A 52 -7.27 -10.00 1.84
N ASP A 53 -6.25 -10.69 2.36
CA ASP A 53 -6.46 -11.89 3.16
C ASP A 53 -7.15 -11.47 4.46
N ARG A 54 -8.42 -11.89 4.62
CA ARG A 54 -9.24 -11.56 5.78
C ARG A 54 -8.78 -12.27 7.05
N SER A 55 -7.83 -13.22 6.96
CA SER A 55 -7.27 -13.94 8.10
C SER A 55 -6.15 -13.16 8.82
N VAL A 56 -5.72 -12.00 8.29
CA VAL A 56 -4.71 -11.16 8.93
C VAL A 56 -5.29 -10.48 10.17
N GLY A 57 -4.63 -10.68 11.32
CA GLY A 57 -5.04 -10.13 12.60
C GLY A 57 -4.62 -8.67 12.77
N ILE A 58 -5.40 -7.91 13.55
CA ILE A 58 -5.09 -6.53 13.90
C ILE A 58 -3.78 -6.48 14.73
N SER A 59 -2.85 -5.64 14.30
CA SER A 59 -1.63 -5.33 15.05
C SER A 59 -1.92 -4.21 16.07
N THR A 60 -1.50 -4.41 17.31
CA THR A 60 -1.62 -3.42 18.40
C THR A 60 -0.26 -3.17 19.02
N LEU A 61 -0.14 -2.12 19.82
CA LEU A 61 1.12 -1.81 20.50
C LEU A 61 1.61 -2.96 21.39
N ASP A 62 0.71 -3.56 22.19
CA ASP A 62 1.05 -4.66 23.10
C ASP A 62 1.19 -6.02 22.38
N ARG A 63 0.61 -6.14 21.18
CA ARG A 63 0.67 -7.35 20.36
C ARG A 63 1.01 -7.00 18.92
N PRO A 64 2.28 -6.69 18.61
CA PRO A 64 2.72 -6.38 17.27
C PRO A 64 2.73 -7.65 16.41
N ARG A 65 1.68 -7.85 15.61
CA ARG A 65 1.52 -9.06 14.78
C ARG A 65 2.57 -9.17 13.68
N ILE A 66 3.10 -8.04 13.22
CA ILE A 66 4.11 -7.99 12.16
C ILE A 66 5.35 -8.84 12.49
N LEU A 67 5.82 -8.79 13.74
CA LEU A 67 6.97 -9.58 14.19
C LEU A 67 6.66 -11.08 14.18
N GLN A 68 5.41 -11.45 14.45
CA GLN A 68 4.97 -12.86 14.43
C GLN A 68 4.88 -13.39 13.00
N TYR A 69 4.45 -12.57 12.05
CA TYR A 69 4.39 -12.94 10.63
C TYR A 69 5.78 -13.06 10.03
N GLU A 70 6.66 -12.11 10.33
CA GLU A 70 8.06 -12.14 9.91
C GLU A 70 8.75 -13.41 10.42
N ALA A 71 8.70 -13.70 11.73
CA ALA A 71 9.26 -14.92 12.31
C ALA A 71 8.65 -16.26 11.81
N ARG A 72 7.46 -16.24 11.19
CA ARG A 72 6.87 -17.43 10.54
C ARG A 72 7.35 -17.60 9.10
N GLY A 73 7.60 -16.50 8.39
CA GLY A 73 8.05 -16.50 7.00
C GLY A 73 9.43 -17.13 6.81
N TRP A 74 10.30 -17.05 7.82
CA TRP A 74 11.66 -17.60 7.76
C TRP A 74 11.78 -19.10 8.07
N ARG A 75 10.70 -19.80 8.46
CA ARG A 75 10.78 -21.23 8.88
C ARG A 75 10.93 -22.24 7.73
N GLY A 76 11.19 -21.78 6.51
CA GLY A 76 11.30 -22.60 5.30
C GLY A 76 12.60 -22.43 4.53
N TYR A 77 13.62 -21.80 5.12
CA TYR A 77 14.99 -21.77 4.60
C TYR A 77 15.94 -22.45 5.58
#